data_AF-A0A4P7ILI0-F1
#
_entry.id   AF-A0A4P7ILI0-F1
#
_cell.length_a   1.000
_cell.length_b   1.000
_cell.length_c   1.000
_cell.angle_alpha   90.00
_cell.angle_beta   90.00
_cell.angle_gamma   90.00
#
_symmetry.space_group_name_H-M   'P 1'
#
loop_
_entity.id
_entity.type
_entity.pdbx_description
1 polymer ?
#
loop_
_entity_poly.entity_id
_entity_poly.type
_entity_poly.pdbx_seq_one_letter_code
_entity_poly.pdbx_strand_id
1 'polypeptide(L)'
;MGRRLAYLDRHLGEILVPADAGFRTDLTSVPSLFTWLVPRTGAHLPAALLHDALVAGPDEASYDIPGGAAVDRVEADRIFRDAMADTGTGVVRRWLVWTAVTTATIFVGREVPWTRVQTWGYRAAAAVTIVVVLVLGGVATADLLDLSWAPTLPWMGDRPWVGELAGGLAGAIVVPLALSLLWGRFRLAGAIAGVVLAVLLHVTVALAVMTAVYRGVEHLATRSPLVAWVVCAVAVATALGAFGWLSLA
;
A
#
# COMPACT_ATOMS: atom_id res chain seq x y z
N MET A 1 23.31 -20.15 21.66
CA MET A 1 23.38 -18.67 21.55
C MET A 1 22.80 -18.28 20.19
N GLY A 2 21.63 -17.65 20.16
CA GLY A 2 21.06 -17.11 18.92
C GLY A 2 21.86 -15.89 18.46
N ARG A 3 21.99 -15.68 17.15
CA ARG A 3 22.54 -14.44 16.60
C ARG A 3 21.54 -13.31 16.86
N ARG A 4 21.99 -12.23 17.51
CA ARG A 4 21.23 -10.98 17.68
C ARG A 4 21.71 -9.97 16.65
N LEU A 5 20.78 -9.19 16.12
CA LEU A 5 20.99 -8.00 15.31
C LEU A 5 21.06 -6.80 16.26
N ALA A 6 22.10 -5.99 16.11
CA ALA A 6 22.23 -4.71 16.78
C ALA A 6 22.01 -3.59 15.76
N TYR A 7 21.17 -2.62 16.11
CA TYR A 7 20.95 -1.42 15.31
C TYR A 7 21.21 -0.18 16.17
N LEU A 8 22.07 0.73 15.69
CA LEU A 8 22.38 1.97 16.38
C LEU A 8 21.44 3.08 15.89
N ASP A 9 20.34 3.28 16.60
CA ASP A 9 19.40 4.36 16.31
C ASP A 9 19.94 5.71 16.78
N ARG A 10 19.62 6.76 16.02
CA ARG A 10 20.10 8.13 16.24
C ARG A 10 19.54 8.77 17.51
N HIS A 11 18.39 8.30 17.99
CA HIS A 11 17.66 8.88 19.12
C HIS A 11 17.66 7.96 20.35
N LEU A 12 17.58 6.65 20.14
CA LEU A 12 17.48 5.66 21.22
C LEU A 12 18.79 4.91 21.51
N GLY A 13 19.84 5.10 20.69
CA GLY A 13 21.09 4.39 20.84
C GLY A 13 20.99 2.95 20.33
N GLU A 14 21.66 2.02 21.00
CA GLU A 14 21.71 0.62 20.57
C GLU A 14 20.37 -0.10 20.83
N ILE A 15 19.86 -0.78 19.81
CA ILE A 15 18.66 -1.63 19.86
C ILE A 15 19.08 -3.05 19.49
N LEU A 16 18.85 -4.01 20.39
CA LEU A 16 19.22 -5.41 20.21
C LEU A 16 18.00 -6.30 19.98
N VAL A 17 17.99 -7.04 18.87
CA VAL A 17 16.88 -7.90 18.43
C VAL A 17 17.38 -9.30 18.03
N PRO A 18 16.72 -10.41 18.40
CA PRO A 18 15.60 -10.48 19.32
C PRO A 18 16.05 -10.39 20.79
N ALA A 19 15.11 -10.08 21.69
CA ALA A 19 15.32 -10.17 23.14
C ALA A 19 15.39 -11.63 23.63
N ASP A 20 14.63 -12.53 23.00
CA ASP A 20 14.59 -13.95 23.32
C ASP A 20 14.64 -14.85 22.07
N ALA A 21 14.76 -16.17 22.29
CA ALA A 21 14.82 -17.15 21.20
C ALA A 21 13.44 -17.54 20.62
N GLY A 22 12.35 -17.03 21.20
CA GLY A 22 10.97 -17.27 20.78
C GLY A 22 10.45 -16.29 19.73
N PHE A 23 11.20 -15.24 19.42
CA PHE A 23 10.85 -14.25 18.39
C PHE A 23 10.49 -14.90 17.04
N ARG A 24 9.29 -14.59 16.56
CA ARG A 24 8.80 -14.97 15.24
C ARG A 24 8.61 -13.71 14.40
N THR A 25 9.12 -13.76 13.19
CA THR A 25 9.08 -12.70 12.20
C THR A 25 8.42 -13.24 10.94
N ASP A 26 7.62 -12.41 10.27
CA ASP A 26 7.12 -12.73 8.94
C ASP A 26 8.01 -12.17 7.82
N LEU A 27 9.16 -11.60 8.21
CA LEU A 27 10.19 -10.93 7.41
C LEU A 27 9.69 -9.69 6.68
N THR A 28 8.51 -9.74 6.07
CA THR A 28 7.69 -8.60 5.63
C THR A 28 6.30 -9.11 5.20
N SER A 29 5.22 -8.74 5.89
CA SER A 29 3.84 -8.99 5.45
C SER A 29 3.35 -7.98 4.39
N VAL A 30 3.94 -8.04 3.19
CA VAL A 30 3.43 -7.29 2.02
C VAL A 30 2.28 -8.06 1.37
N PRO A 31 1.08 -7.47 1.19
CA PRO A 31 0.00 -8.11 0.43
C PRO A 31 0.48 -8.46 -0.97
N SER A 32 0.16 -9.67 -1.45
CA SER A 32 0.65 -10.18 -2.75
C SER A 32 0.34 -9.26 -3.93
N LEU A 33 -0.75 -8.48 -3.84
CA LEU A 33 -1.14 -7.51 -4.86
C LEU A 33 -0.11 -6.38 -5.03
N PHE A 34 0.71 -6.10 -4.02
CA PHE A 34 1.68 -5.00 -4.01
C PHE A 34 3.14 -5.47 -4.04
N THR A 35 3.40 -6.77 -4.20
CA THR A 35 4.78 -7.29 -4.27
C THR A 35 5.53 -6.86 -5.52
N TRP A 36 4.82 -6.40 -6.56
CA TRP A 36 5.43 -5.78 -7.74
C TRP A 36 6.02 -4.39 -7.44
N LEU A 37 5.48 -3.69 -6.43
CA LEU A 37 5.91 -2.35 -6.00
C LEU A 37 6.99 -2.42 -4.92
N VAL A 38 6.78 -3.28 -3.92
CA VAL A 38 7.73 -3.54 -2.83
C VAL A 38 8.05 -5.03 -2.80
N PRO A 39 9.23 -5.46 -3.28
CA PRO A 39 9.60 -6.87 -3.28
C PRO A 39 9.73 -7.39 -1.84
N ARG A 40 9.43 -8.67 -1.60
CA ARG A 40 9.47 -9.29 -0.26
C ARG A 40 10.88 -9.51 0.29
N THR A 41 11.90 -9.39 -0.55
CA THR A 41 13.29 -9.59 -0.17
C THR A 41 14.16 -8.47 -0.74
N GLY A 42 15.27 -8.19 -0.05
CA GLY A 42 16.25 -7.21 -0.48
C GLY A 42 16.93 -6.51 0.71
N ALA A 43 17.57 -5.39 0.42
CA ALA A 43 18.31 -4.59 1.41
C ALA A 43 17.50 -4.18 2.64
N HIS A 44 16.17 -4.13 2.55
CA HIS A 44 15.27 -3.76 3.64
C HIS A 44 15.02 -4.88 4.67
N LEU A 45 15.42 -6.13 4.39
CA LEU A 45 15.13 -7.27 5.28
C LEU A 45 15.65 -7.10 6.72
N PRO A 46 16.89 -6.64 6.96
CA PRO A 46 17.36 -6.40 8.33
C PRO A 46 16.53 -5.33 9.06
N ALA A 47 16.08 -4.31 8.33
CA ALA A 47 15.22 -3.26 8.87
C ALA A 47 13.81 -3.79 9.18
N ALA A 48 13.28 -4.72 8.39
CA ALA A 48 11.97 -5.33 8.62
C ALA A 48 11.99 -6.27 9.83
N LEU A 49 13.06 -7.06 10.01
CA LEU A 49 13.31 -7.83 11.24
C LEU A 49 13.30 -6.95 12.49
N LEU A 50 13.98 -5.80 12.41
CA LEU A 50 14.00 -4.82 13.49
C LEU A 50 12.59 -4.26 13.75
N HIS A 51 11.85 -3.89 12.70
CA HIS A 51 10.49 -3.37 12.84
C HIS A 51 9.55 -4.38 13.48
N ASP A 52 9.55 -5.63 13.01
CA ASP A 52 8.73 -6.71 13.57
C ASP A 52 8.96 -6.89 15.07
N ALA A 53 10.22 -6.82 15.51
CA ALA A 53 10.56 -6.93 16.92
C ALA A 53 10.11 -5.73 17.76
N LEU A 54 10.19 -4.52 17.21
CA LEU A 54 9.70 -3.29 17.85
C LEU A 54 8.16 -3.21 17.89
N VAL A 55 7.49 -3.97 17.03
CA VAL A 55 6.04 -4.01 16.84
C VAL A 55 5.37 -5.16 17.61
N ALA A 56 6.15 -6.15 18.06
CA ALA A 56 5.70 -7.24 18.90
C ALA A 56 5.00 -6.70 20.16
N GLY A 57 3.92 -7.37 20.60
CA GLY A 57 3.04 -6.85 21.65
C GLY A 57 3.71 -6.77 23.03
N PRO A 58 3.04 -6.21 24.05
CA PRO A 58 3.62 -5.94 25.37
C PRO A 58 4.08 -7.20 26.10
N ASP A 59 3.40 -8.32 25.85
CA ASP A 59 3.72 -9.64 26.41
C ASP A 59 4.81 -10.39 25.60
N GLU A 60 5.28 -9.81 24.50
CA GLU A 60 6.21 -10.37 23.51
C GLU A 60 7.33 -9.37 23.16
N ALA A 61 7.68 -8.45 24.06
CA ALA A 61 8.69 -7.43 23.81
C ALA A 61 10.00 -8.08 23.32
N SER A 62 10.25 -7.98 22.02
CA SER A 62 11.27 -8.76 21.32
C SER A 62 12.54 -7.96 21.07
N TYR A 63 12.73 -6.86 21.80
CA TYR A 63 13.89 -5.98 21.70
C TYR A 63 14.43 -5.60 23.08
N ASP A 64 15.69 -5.20 23.11
CA ASP A 64 16.37 -4.70 24.30
C ASP A 64 17.07 -3.39 23.95
N ILE A 65 16.79 -2.35 24.73
CA ILE A 65 17.41 -1.03 24.61
C ILE A 65 18.06 -0.73 25.96
N PRO A 66 19.36 -0.42 26.01
CA PRO A 66 20.03 -0.01 27.24
C PRO A 66 19.29 1.16 27.90
N GLY A 67 18.83 0.95 29.14
CA GLY A 67 18.04 1.94 29.88
C GLY A 67 16.51 1.71 29.82
N GLY A 68 16.03 0.70 29.09
CA GLY A 68 14.64 0.24 29.14
C GLY A 68 13.63 1.20 28.50
N ALA A 69 14.06 1.99 27.51
CA ALA A 69 13.17 2.88 26.78
C ALA A 69 12.10 2.08 26.01
N ALA A 70 10.83 2.43 26.21
CA ALA A 70 9.72 1.84 25.46
C ALA A 70 9.57 2.54 24.09
N VAL A 71 9.36 1.75 23.04
CA VAL A 71 9.15 2.23 21.67
C VAL A 71 7.68 2.12 21.32
N ASP A 72 7.04 3.26 20.99
CA ASP A 72 5.67 3.24 20.45
C ASP A 72 5.67 2.92 18.95
N ARG A 73 4.50 2.59 18.39
CA ARG A 73 4.38 2.20 16.97
C ARG A 73 4.87 3.25 15.99
N VAL A 74 4.76 4.53 16.33
CA VAL A 74 5.13 5.62 15.43
C VAL A 74 6.64 5.81 15.43
N GLU A 75 7.25 5.64 16.59
CA GLU A 75 8.70 5.61 16.74
C GLU A 75 9.29 4.37 16.05
N ALA A 76 8.66 3.20 16.17
CA ALA A 76 9.04 2.00 15.44
C ALA A 76 9.01 2.22 13.91
N ASP A 77 7.96 2.88 13.38
CA ASP A 77 7.87 3.22 11.96
C ASP A 77 9.02 4.16 11.52
N ARG A 78 9.36 5.16 12.35
CA ARG A 78 10.52 6.05 12.08
C ARG A 78 11.82 5.25 12.03
N ILE A 79 12.07 4.44 13.05
CA ILE A 79 13.27 3.59 13.15
C ILE A 79 13.37 2.68 11.92
N PHE A 80 12.26 2.09 11.49
CA PHE A 80 12.24 1.23 10.30
C PHE A 80 12.66 1.97 9.03
N ARG A 81 12.16 3.19 8.82
CA ARG A 81 12.55 4.03 7.68
C ARG A 81 14.04 4.39 7.70
N ASP A 82 14.55 4.71 8.88
CA ASP A 82 15.94 5.12 9.06
C ASP A 82 16.89 3.91 8.90
N ALA A 83 16.52 2.75 9.46
CA ALA A 83 17.24 1.49 9.27
C ALA A 83 17.21 1.03 7.80
N MET A 84 16.11 1.25 7.08
CA MET A 84 16.06 1.05 5.63
C MET A 84 17.05 1.96 4.90
N ALA A 85 17.23 3.21 5.33
CA ALA A 85 18.21 4.10 4.74
C ALA A 85 19.65 3.60 4.98
N ASP A 86 19.94 3.18 6.22
CA ASP A 86 21.28 2.73 6.63
C ASP A 86 21.67 1.38 6.00
N THR A 87 20.68 0.56 5.65
CA THR A 87 20.87 -0.70 4.89
C THR A 87 20.94 -0.49 3.36
N GLY A 88 20.85 0.76 2.87
CA GLY A 88 20.98 1.08 1.45
C GLY A 88 19.67 0.98 0.65
N THR A 89 18.51 0.96 1.30
CA THR A 89 17.21 1.00 0.62
C THR A 89 17.00 2.38 -0.02
N GLY A 90 16.67 2.39 -1.31
CA GLY A 90 16.45 3.61 -2.09
C GLY A 90 15.37 4.53 -1.49
N VAL A 91 15.55 5.84 -1.68
CA VAL A 91 14.75 6.89 -1.05
C VAL A 91 13.25 6.71 -1.28
N VAL A 92 12.82 6.54 -2.53
CA VAL A 92 11.40 6.37 -2.86
C VAL A 92 10.82 5.13 -2.15
N ARG A 93 11.52 4.00 -2.22
CA ARG A 93 11.05 2.74 -1.62
C ARG A 93 10.89 2.85 -0.11
N ARG A 94 11.87 3.40 0.61
CA ARG A 94 11.77 3.52 2.08
C ARG A 94 10.61 4.42 2.51
N TRP A 95 10.31 5.47 1.73
CA TRP A 95 9.18 6.37 2.01
C TRP A 95 7.82 5.72 1.71
N LEU A 96 7.72 4.92 0.65
CA LEU A 96 6.52 4.12 0.34
C LEU A 96 6.25 3.10 1.46
N VAL A 97 7.27 2.35 1.86
CA VAL A 97 7.15 1.35 2.93
C VAL A 97 6.81 2.02 4.26
N TRP A 98 7.50 3.11 4.62
CA TRP A 98 7.18 3.89 5.82
C TRP A 98 5.72 4.37 5.83
N THR A 99 5.23 4.85 4.69
CA THR A 99 3.85 5.31 4.54
C THR A 99 2.85 4.17 4.73
N ALA A 100 3.15 2.97 4.22
CA ALA A 100 2.32 1.79 4.40
C ALA A 100 2.23 1.39 5.89
N VAL A 101 3.36 1.30 6.59
CA VAL A 101 3.36 0.94 8.03
C VAL A 101 2.72 2.02 8.90
N THR A 102 2.95 3.31 8.61
CA THR A 102 2.29 4.42 9.32
C THR A 102 0.78 4.42 9.10
N THR A 103 0.32 4.12 7.88
CA THR A 103 -1.11 3.96 7.60
C THR A 103 -1.68 2.77 8.38
N ALA A 104 -0.96 1.65 8.44
CA ALA A 104 -1.35 0.50 9.26
C ALA A 104 -1.40 0.87 10.76
N THR A 105 -0.42 1.62 11.27
CA THR A 105 -0.40 2.15 12.65
C THR A 105 -1.65 2.98 12.94
N ILE A 106 -2.12 3.80 12.01
CA ILE A 106 -3.37 4.58 12.16
C ILE A 106 -4.61 3.68 12.29
N PHE A 107 -4.70 2.60 11.52
CA PHE A 107 -5.88 1.72 11.50
C PHE A 107 -5.85 0.64 12.59
N VAL A 108 -4.71 -0.02 12.82
CA VAL A 108 -4.60 -1.23 13.64
C VAL A 108 -3.54 -1.16 14.74
N GLY A 109 -2.79 -0.05 14.86
CA GLY A 109 -1.79 0.13 15.91
C GLY A 109 -2.39 0.06 17.31
N ARG A 110 -1.76 -0.74 18.20
CA ARG A 110 -2.21 -0.94 19.59
C ARG A 110 -1.41 -0.12 20.61
N GLU A 111 -0.15 0.17 20.32
CA GLU A 111 0.77 0.91 21.20
C GLU A 111 1.06 2.30 20.61
N VAL A 112 0.06 3.17 20.67
CA VAL A 112 0.15 4.54 20.18
C VAL A 112 -0.18 5.52 21.31
N PRO A 113 0.58 6.62 21.49
CA PRO A 113 0.36 7.58 22.56
C PRO A 113 -0.76 8.57 22.19
N TRP A 114 -1.88 8.08 21.67
CA TRP A 114 -2.98 8.91 21.17
C TRP A 114 -4.20 8.82 22.06
N THR A 115 -4.82 9.96 22.30
CA THR A 115 -6.18 10.02 22.84
C THR A 115 -7.18 9.43 21.84
N ARG A 116 -8.34 8.98 22.32
CA ARG A 116 -9.42 8.45 21.47
C ARG A 116 -9.84 9.45 20.37
N VAL A 117 -9.85 10.76 20.68
CA VAL A 117 -10.17 11.82 19.72
C VAL A 117 -9.12 11.89 18.60
N GLN A 118 -7.83 11.83 18.95
CA GLN A 118 -6.76 11.82 17.95
C GLN A 118 -6.83 10.57 17.05
N THR A 119 -7.06 9.39 17.63
CA THR A 119 -7.20 8.14 16.87
C THR A 119 -8.34 8.22 15.85
N TRP A 120 -9.52 8.70 16.27
CA TRP A 120 -10.64 8.88 15.36
C TRP A 120 -10.37 9.98 14.32
N GLY A 121 -9.70 11.07 14.71
CA GLY A 121 -9.29 12.13 13.78
C GLY A 121 -8.40 11.60 12.65
N TYR A 122 -7.35 10.82 12.98
CA TYR A 122 -6.46 10.24 11.98
C TYR A 122 -7.17 9.22 11.08
N ARG A 123 -8.02 8.36 11.66
CA ARG A 123 -8.79 7.38 10.88
C ARG A 123 -9.82 8.04 9.96
N ALA A 124 -10.50 9.08 10.43
CA ALA A 124 -11.42 9.86 9.62
C ALA A 124 -10.69 10.57 8.48
N ALA A 125 -9.55 11.20 8.75
CA ALA A 125 -8.72 11.82 7.71
C ALA A 125 -8.28 10.80 6.65
N ALA A 126 -7.81 9.62 7.05
CA ALA A 126 -7.43 8.55 6.14
C ALA A 126 -8.63 8.03 5.33
N ALA A 127 -9.76 7.77 5.97
CA ALA A 127 -10.99 7.30 5.31
C ALA A 127 -11.53 8.32 4.31
N VAL A 128 -11.60 9.60 4.68
CA VAL A 128 -11.99 10.69 3.77
C VAL A 128 -11.04 10.76 2.59
N THR A 129 -9.72 10.65 2.83
CA THR A 129 -8.73 10.66 1.75
C THR A 129 -8.97 9.51 0.76
N ILE A 130 -9.15 8.29 1.26
CA ILE A 130 -9.41 7.10 0.42
C ILE A 130 -10.71 7.29 -0.38
N VAL A 131 -11.81 7.65 0.29
CA VAL A 131 -13.11 7.81 -0.37
C VAL A 131 -13.07 8.87 -1.45
N VAL A 132 -12.51 10.05 -1.15
CA VAL A 132 -12.41 11.14 -2.12
C VAL A 132 -11.55 10.76 -3.31
N VAL A 133 -10.39 10.11 -3.09
CA VAL A 133 -9.52 9.65 -4.18
C VAL A 133 -10.21 8.60 -5.04
N LEU A 134 -10.91 7.63 -4.45
CA LEU A 134 -11.62 6.60 -5.20
C LEU A 134 -12.76 7.20 -6.04
N VAL A 135 -13.55 8.11 -5.45
CA VAL A 135 -14.68 8.75 -6.15
C VAL A 135 -14.17 9.64 -7.28
N LEU A 136 -13.24 10.56 -6.99
CA LEU A 136 -12.72 11.47 -8.01
C LEU A 136 -11.90 10.74 -9.08
N GLY A 137 -11.14 9.71 -8.70
CA GLY A 137 -10.43 8.87 -9.66
C GLY A 137 -11.39 8.12 -10.58
N GLY A 138 -12.47 7.56 -10.02
CA GLY A 138 -13.54 6.92 -10.81
C GLY A 138 -14.21 7.89 -11.78
N VAL A 139 -14.58 9.08 -11.30
CA VAL A 139 -15.16 10.14 -12.14
C VAL A 139 -14.18 10.57 -13.24
N ALA A 140 -12.92 10.85 -12.91
CA ALA A 140 -11.90 11.24 -13.89
C ALA A 140 -11.67 10.16 -14.96
N THR A 141 -11.80 8.88 -14.58
CA THR A 141 -11.71 7.76 -15.53
C THR A 141 -12.90 7.75 -16.48
N ALA A 142 -14.10 7.95 -15.94
CA ALA A 142 -15.32 7.93 -16.72
C ALA A 142 -15.37 9.11 -17.69
N ASP A 143 -14.90 10.28 -17.25
CA ASP A 143 -14.73 11.50 -18.05
C ASP A 143 -13.72 11.25 -19.20
N LEU A 144 -12.53 10.71 -18.90
CA LEU A 144 -11.50 10.40 -19.91
C LEU A 144 -11.94 9.35 -20.96
N LEU A 145 -12.98 8.56 -20.65
CA LEU A 145 -13.56 7.57 -21.55
C LEU A 145 -14.86 8.04 -22.21
N ASP A 146 -15.19 9.33 -22.08
CA ASP A 146 -16.40 9.95 -22.63
C ASP A 146 -17.70 9.23 -22.22
N LEU A 147 -17.74 8.68 -21.00
CA LEU A 147 -18.93 7.98 -20.52
C LEU A 147 -20.03 9.00 -20.19
N SER A 148 -21.20 8.85 -20.83
CA SER A 148 -22.30 9.82 -20.80
C SER A 148 -22.88 10.18 -19.42
N TRP A 149 -22.56 9.41 -18.38
CA TRP A 149 -23.01 9.63 -17.01
C TRP A 149 -21.98 10.35 -16.14
N ALA A 150 -20.75 10.52 -16.63
CA ALA A 150 -19.68 11.15 -15.88
C ALA A 150 -19.90 12.67 -15.79
N PRO A 151 -19.86 13.26 -14.58
CA PRO A 151 -19.83 14.70 -14.46
C PRO A 151 -18.47 15.24 -14.94
N THR A 152 -18.46 16.37 -15.64
CA THR A 152 -17.23 17.02 -16.10
C THR A 152 -16.47 17.61 -14.91
N LEU A 153 -15.20 17.24 -14.77
CA LEU A 153 -14.36 17.78 -13.70
C LEU A 153 -13.82 19.16 -14.08
N PRO A 154 -13.85 20.17 -13.19
CA PRO A 154 -13.45 21.54 -13.54
C PRO A 154 -12.01 21.68 -14.07
N TRP A 155 -11.11 20.78 -13.65
CA TRP A 155 -9.71 20.76 -14.09
C TRP A 155 -9.43 19.87 -15.30
N MET A 156 -10.38 19.02 -15.72
CA MET A 156 -10.31 18.28 -16.98
C MET A 156 -11.01 19.10 -18.06
N GLY A 157 -12.34 19.29 -17.92
CA GLY A 157 -13.19 20.06 -18.84
C GLY A 157 -13.15 19.54 -20.27
N ASP A 158 -13.89 20.19 -21.17
CA ASP A 158 -13.89 19.84 -22.59
C ASP A 158 -12.55 20.24 -23.23
N ARG A 159 -11.59 19.32 -23.24
CA ARG A 159 -10.25 19.54 -23.77
C ARG A 159 -9.87 18.39 -24.71
N PRO A 160 -8.86 18.57 -25.57
CA PRO A 160 -8.29 17.44 -26.28
C PRO A 160 -7.79 16.39 -25.27
N TRP A 161 -7.85 15.11 -25.65
CA TRP A 161 -7.51 13.97 -24.78
C TRP A 161 -6.22 14.13 -23.96
N VAL A 162 -5.14 14.71 -24.54
CA VAL A 162 -3.88 14.95 -23.81
C VAL A 162 -4.06 15.96 -22.67
N GLY A 163 -4.89 16.99 -22.88
CA GLY A 163 -5.23 18.00 -21.87
C GLY A 163 -6.11 17.45 -20.75
N GLU A 164 -7.04 16.54 -21.07
CA GLU A 164 -7.83 15.82 -20.08
C GLU A 164 -6.96 14.87 -19.26
N LEU A 165 -6.08 14.11 -19.91
CA LEU A 165 -5.13 13.22 -19.23
C LEU A 165 -4.21 14.01 -18.29
N ALA A 166 -3.65 15.13 -18.75
CA ALA A 166 -2.82 16.01 -17.93
C ALA A 166 -3.61 16.63 -16.77
N GLY A 167 -4.86 17.03 -17.00
CA GLY A 167 -5.78 17.52 -15.98
C GLY A 167 -6.08 16.45 -14.92
N GLY A 168 -6.38 15.23 -15.35
CA GLY A 168 -6.61 14.08 -14.48
C GLY A 168 -5.40 13.77 -13.62
N LEU A 169 -4.20 13.74 -14.21
CA LEU A 169 -2.94 13.57 -13.47
C LEU A 169 -2.69 14.71 -12.47
N ALA A 170 -2.93 15.95 -12.86
CA ALA A 170 -2.80 17.10 -11.97
C ALA A 170 -3.77 16.98 -10.77
N GLY A 171 -5.02 16.59 -11.01
CA GLY A 171 -5.99 16.29 -9.95
C GLY A 171 -5.54 15.17 -9.03
N ALA A 172 -4.99 14.09 -9.59
CA ALA A 172 -4.44 12.95 -8.85
C ALA A 172 -3.21 13.29 -7.98
N ILE A 173 -2.59 14.45 -8.19
CA ILE A 173 -1.49 14.95 -7.36
C ILE A 173 -2.00 16.00 -6.37
N VAL A 174 -2.66 17.04 -6.87
CA VAL A 174 -3.04 18.22 -6.08
C VAL A 174 -4.08 17.87 -5.01
N VAL A 175 -5.10 17.06 -5.35
CA VAL A 175 -6.18 16.72 -4.41
C VAL A 175 -5.64 15.90 -3.22
N PRO A 176 -4.87 14.82 -3.41
CA PRO A 176 -4.22 14.14 -2.30
C PRO A 176 -3.30 15.01 -1.45
N LEU A 177 -2.52 15.91 -2.07
CA LEU A 177 -1.66 16.84 -1.33
C LEU A 177 -2.48 17.77 -0.43
N ALA A 178 -3.61 18.29 -0.91
CA ALA A 178 -4.52 19.09 -0.10
C ALA A 178 -5.15 18.26 1.04
N LEU A 179 -5.66 17.06 0.74
CA LEU A 179 -6.25 16.15 1.72
C LEU A 179 -5.23 15.72 2.80
N SER A 180 -3.94 15.65 2.44
CA SER A 180 -2.88 15.30 3.38
C SER A 180 -2.76 16.26 4.57
N LEU A 181 -3.24 17.50 4.43
CA LEU A 181 -3.25 18.47 5.53
C LEU A 181 -4.16 18.03 6.69
N LEU A 182 -5.18 17.22 6.41
CA LEU A 182 -6.08 16.64 7.42
C LEU A 182 -5.38 15.60 8.32
N TRP A 183 -4.24 15.07 7.89
CA TRP A 183 -3.50 14.03 8.62
C TRP A 183 -2.63 14.60 9.75
N GLY A 184 -2.58 15.92 9.91
CA GLY A 184 -1.81 16.59 10.97
C GLY A 184 -0.32 16.24 10.88
N ARG A 185 0.24 15.65 11.93
CA ARG A 185 1.66 15.24 11.96
C ARG A 185 2.01 14.19 10.91
N PHE A 186 1.02 13.43 10.43
CA PHE A 186 1.19 12.40 9.40
C PHE A 186 0.97 12.91 7.98
N ARG A 187 0.96 14.24 7.76
CA ARG A 187 0.75 14.86 6.44
C ARG A 187 1.62 14.28 5.33
N LEU A 188 2.87 13.92 5.63
CA LEU A 188 3.75 13.35 4.61
C LEU A 188 3.34 11.93 4.23
N ALA A 189 2.90 11.12 5.18
CA ALA A 189 2.33 9.80 4.89
C ALA A 189 1.03 9.93 4.11
N GLY A 190 0.14 10.86 4.49
CA GLY A 190 -1.10 11.13 3.76
C GLY A 190 -0.87 11.58 2.32
N ALA A 191 0.13 12.46 2.10
CA ALA A 191 0.52 12.92 0.77
C ALA A 191 1.00 11.76 -0.11
N ILE A 192 1.93 10.94 0.39
CA ILE A 192 2.45 9.80 -0.34
C ILE A 192 1.34 8.78 -0.60
N ALA A 193 0.58 8.38 0.43
CA ALA A 193 -0.48 7.39 0.32
C ALA A 193 -1.55 7.82 -0.68
N GLY A 194 -2.02 9.07 -0.58
CA GLY A 194 -3.07 9.58 -1.46
C GLY A 194 -2.61 9.74 -2.90
N VAL A 195 -1.40 10.26 -3.16
CA VAL A 195 -0.86 10.39 -4.52
C VAL A 195 -0.64 9.02 -5.14
N VAL A 196 -0.03 8.09 -4.41
CA VAL A 196 0.20 6.71 -4.88
C VAL A 196 -1.13 6.03 -5.18
N LEU A 197 -2.13 6.14 -4.29
CA LEU A 197 -3.46 5.59 -4.51
C LEU A 197 -4.13 6.19 -5.74
N ALA A 198 -4.07 7.51 -5.92
CA ALA A 198 -4.73 8.19 -7.03
C ALA A 198 -4.08 7.85 -8.38
N VAL A 199 -2.75 7.89 -8.46
CA VAL A 199 -2.00 7.63 -9.69
C VAL A 199 -2.03 6.14 -10.06
N LEU A 200 -1.98 5.25 -9.07
CA LEU A 200 -1.99 3.80 -9.30
C LEU A 200 -3.39 3.20 -9.19
N LEU A 201 -4.46 4.00 -9.12
CA LEU A 201 -5.82 3.51 -8.92
C LEU A 201 -6.20 2.49 -9.99
N HIS A 202 -6.05 2.85 -11.27
CA HIS A 202 -6.41 2.02 -12.42
C HIS A 202 -5.58 0.74 -12.48
N VAL A 203 -4.28 0.85 -12.22
CA VAL A 203 -3.38 -0.31 -12.16
C VAL A 203 -3.83 -1.25 -11.05
N THR A 204 -4.19 -0.71 -9.88
CA THR A 204 -4.66 -1.48 -8.73
C THR A 204 -5.98 -2.19 -9.04
N VAL A 205 -6.93 -1.50 -9.67
CA VAL A 205 -8.20 -2.07 -10.11
C VAL A 205 -7.98 -3.18 -11.14
N ALA A 206 -7.14 -2.94 -12.15
CA ALA A 206 -6.83 -3.94 -13.17
C ALA A 206 -6.19 -5.21 -12.58
N LEU A 207 -5.20 -5.04 -11.70
CA LEU A 207 -4.57 -6.16 -11.00
C LEU A 207 -5.54 -6.89 -10.08
N ALA A 208 -6.44 -6.17 -9.41
CA ALA A 208 -7.47 -6.78 -8.57
C ALA A 208 -8.47 -7.60 -9.39
N VAL A 209 -8.92 -7.09 -10.53
CA VAL A 209 -9.80 -7.83 -11.47
C VAL A 209 -9.09 -9.08 -11.98
N MET A 210 -7.85 -8.96 -12.46
CA MET A 210 -7.07 -10.10 -12.95
C MET A 210 -6.86 -11.16 -11.84
N THR A 211 -6.57 -10.73 -10.62
CA THR A 211 -6.44 -11.63 -9.46
C THR A 211 -7.76 -12.32 -9.13
N ALA A 212 -8.90 -11.61 -9.20
CA ALA A 212 -10.22 -12.18 -8.95
C ALA A 212 -10.61 -13.21 -10.01
N VAL A 213 -10.34 -12.91 -11.30
CA VAL A 213 -10.54 -13.85 -12.41
C VAL A 213 -9.70 -15.10 -12.21
N TYR A 214 -8.41 -14.96 -11.93
CA TYR A 214 -7.52 -16.10 -11.64
C TYR A 214 -8.06 -16.96 -10.49
N ARG A 215 -8.41 -16.34 -9.35
CA ARG A 215 -8.96 -17.05 -8.19
C ARG A 215 -10.29 -17.74 -8.52
N GLY A 216 -11.13 -17.13 -9.35
CA GLY A 216 -12.39 -17.71 -9.82
C GLY A 216 -12.16 -18.95 -10.69
N VAL A 217 -11.23 -18.87 -11.64
CA VAL A 217 -10.83 -20.00 -12.49
C VAL A 217 -10.24 -21.13 -11.65
N GLU A 218 -9.32 -20.82 -10.73
CA GLU A 218 -8.72 -21.79 -9.81
C GLU A 218 -9.80 -22.47 -8.95
N HIS A 219 -10.74 -21.70 -8.41
CA HIS A 219 -11.86 -22.22 -7.64
C HIS A 219 -12.76 -23.14 -8.46
N LEU A 220 -13.04 -22.79 -9.72
CA LEU A 220 -13.84 -23.60 -10.62
C LEU A 220 -13.11 -24.89 -11.02
N ALA A 221 -11.81 -24.80 -11.34
CA ALA A 221 -11.00 -25.95 -11.73
C ALA A 221 -10.86 -26.97 -10.59
N THR A 222 -10.70 -26.49 -9.36
CA THR A 222 -10.62 -27.33 -8.16
C THR A 222 -11.96 -27.98 -7.78
N ARG A 223 -13.09 -27.29 -8.01
CA ARG A 223 -14.45 -27.81 -7.71
C ARG A 223 -15.00 -28.72 -8.82
N SER A 224 -14.82 -28.35 -10.08
CA SER A 224 -15.45 -28.99 -11.24
C SER A 224 -14.56 -28.85 -12.49
N PRO A 225 -13.56 -29.72 -12.68
CA PRO A 225 -12.56 -29.59 -13.74
C PRO A 225 -13.16 -29.65 -15.16
N LEU A 226 -14.24 -30.41 -15.37
CA LEU A 226 -14.95 -30.46 -16.65
C LEU A 226 -15.61 -29.12 -17.01
N VAL A 227 -16.23 -28.45 -16.03
CA VAL A 227 -16.86 -27.15 -16.25
C VAL A 227 -15.81 -26.08 -16.56
N ALA A 228 -14.69 -26.10 -15.84
CA ALA A 228 -13.56 -25.21 -16.11
C ALA A 228 -13.05 -25.39 -17.55
N TRP A 229 -12.87 -26.63 -18.00
CA TRP A 229 -12.46 -26.93 -19.38
C TRP A 229 -13.44 -26.41 -20.43
N VAL A 230 -14.73 -26.61 -20.22
CA VAL A 230 -15.77 -26.11 -21.15
C VAL A 230 -15.75 -24.59 -21.22
N VAL A 231 -15.68 -23.90 -20.08
CA VAL A 231 -15.63 -22.43 -20.02
C VAL A 231 -14.38 -21.90 -20.74
N CYS A 232 -13.21 -22.51 -20.51
CA CYS A 232 -11.98 -22.13 -21.20
C CYS A 232 -12.07 -22.37 -22.71
N ALA A 233 -12.60 -23.53 -23.15
CA ALA A 233 -12.76 -23.84 -24.57
C ALA A 233 -13.68 -22.84 -25.28
N VAL A 234 -14.80 -22.49 -24.64
CA VAL A 234 -15.72 -21.46 -25.14
C VAL A 234 -15.02 -20.10 -25.24
N ALA A 235 -14.32 -19.67 -24.18
CA ALA A 235 -13.62 -18.39 -24.17
C ALA A 235 -12.56 -18.29 -25.29
N VAL A 236 -11.78 -19.36 -25.52
CA VAL A 236 -10.78 -19.42 -26.59
C VAL A 236 -11.46 -19.38 -27.97
N ALA A 237 -12.52 -20.16 -28.18
CA ALA A 237 -13.24 -20.17 -29.45
C ALA A 237 -13.84 -18.78 -29.77
N THR A 238 -14.42 -18.11 -28.77
CA THR A 238 -14.93 -16.74 -28.91
C THR A 238 -13.81 -15.76 -29.25
N ALA A 239 -12.66 -15.85 -28.58
CA ALA A 239 -11.52 -14.97 -28.85
C ALA A 239 -10.96 -15.16 -30.26
N LEU A 240 -10.79 -16.41 -30.72
CA LEU A 240 -10.34 -16.72 -32.07
C LEU A 240 -11.33 -16.24 -33.13
N GLY A 241 -12.63 -16.42 -32.88
CA GLY A 241 -13.69 -15.92 -33.77
C GLY A 241 -13.66 -14.39 -33.90
N ALA A 242 -13.56 -13.68 -32.77
CA ALA A 242 -13.46 -12.22 -32.76
C ALA A 242 -12.20 -11.72 -33.45
N PHE A 243 -11.05 -12.35 -33.20
CA PHE A 243 -9.78 -11.99 -33.85
C PHE A 243 -9.84 -12.20 -35.37
N GLY A 244 -10.39 -13.34 -35.81
CA GLY A 244 -10.58 -13.62 -37.24
C GLY A 244 -11.50 -12.60 -37.91
N TRP A 245 -12.61 -12.26 -37.26
CA TRP A 245 -13.54 -11.23 -37.74
C TRP A 245 -12.86 -9.87 -37.91
N LEU A 246 -12.18 -9.39 -36.86
CA LEU A 246 -11.50 -8.08 -36.87
C LEU A 246 -10.32 -8.01 -37.83
N SER A 247 -9.70 -9.14 -38.18
CA SER A 247 -8.58 -9.18 -39.13
C SER A 247 -9.03 -9.22 -40.59
N LEU A 248 -10.30 -9.53 -40.84
CA LEU A 248 -10.89 -9.62 -42.17
C LEU A 248 -11.82 -8.44 -42.50
N ALA A 249 -12.20 -7.64 -41.49
CA ALA A 249 -12.97 -6.41 -41.61
C ALA A 249 -12.05 -5.20 -41.84
#